data_AF-A0A2V9SPD9-F1
#
_entry.id   AF-A0A2V9SPD9-F1
#
_cell.length_a   1.000
_cell.length_b   1.000
_cell.length_c   1.000
_cell.angle_alpha   90.00
_cell.angle_beta   90.00
_cell.angle_gamma   90.00
#
_symmetry.space_group_name_H-M   'P 1'
#
loop_
_entity.id
_entity.type
_entity.pdbx_description
1 polymer ?
#
loop_
_entity_poly.entity_id
_entity_poly.type
_entity_poly.pdbx_seq_one_letter_code
_entity_poly.pdbx_strand_id
1 'polypeptide(L)'
;MAEPSYEELKARLAELEKQQGTRRTGSLEFRVGEKGGVSVYGLGRFPVTLYYEQWIRLLDSSDKLREFLEENKSKLKLKGQ
;
A
#
# COMPACT_ATOMS: atom_id res chain seq x y z
N MET A 1 30.29 -19.03 4.76
CA MET A 1 28.85 -19.37 4.80
C MET A 1 28.56 -20.20 3.57
N ALA A 2 27.99 -21.40 3.72
CA ALA A 2 27.65 -22.24 2.57
C ALA A 2 26.51 -21.57 1.79
N GLU A 3 26.67 -21.40 0.49
CA GLU A 3 25.61 -20.88 -0.37
C GLU A 3 24.46 -21.90 -0.38
N PRO A 4 23.20 -21.47 -0.16
CA PRO A 4 22.06 -22.37 -0.17
C PRO A 4 21.94 -23.06 -1.53
N SER A 5 21.57 -24.33 -1.53
CA SER A 5 21.36 -25.07 -2.77
C SER A 5 20.20 -24.48 -3.57
N TYR A 6 20.21 -24.71 -4.89
CA TYR A 6 19.16 -24.22 -5.80
C TYR A 6 17.75 -24.63 -5.35
N GLU A 7 17.60 -25.83 -4.79
CA GLU A 7 16.32 -26.32 -4.28
C GLU A 7 15.85 -25.56 -3.03
N GLU A 8 16.77 -25.22 -2.12
CA GLU A 8 16.47 -24.43 -0.93
C GLU A 8 16.10 -22.98 -1.31
N LEU A 9 16.77 -22.39 -2.29
CA LEU A 9 16.43 -21.07 -2.81
C LEU A 9 15.04 -21.07 -3.44
N LYS A 10 14.70 -22.11 -4.23
CA LYS A 10 13.39 -22.25 -4.87
C LYS A 10 12.27 -22.51 -3.85
N ALA A 11 12.53 -23.30 -2.81
CA ALA A 11 11.59 -23.53 -1.72
C ALA A 11 11.30 -22.24 -0.95
N ARG A 12 12.36 -21.46 -0.62
CA ARG A 12 12.21 -20.15 0.02
C ARG A 12 11.46 -19.16 -0.85
N LEU A 13 11.71 -19.15 -2.17
CA LEU A 13 10.97 -18.31 -3.11
C LEU A 13 9.48 -18.64 -3.11
N ALA A 14 9.13 -19.92 -3.19
CA ALA A 14 7.75 -20.39 -3.14
C ALA A 14 7.06 -20.09 -1.80
N GLU A 15 7.80 -20.15 -0.69
CA GLU A 15 7.30 -19.78 0.63
C GLU A 15 7.06 -18.27 0.77
N LEU A 16 7.99 -17.44 0.30
CA LEU A 16 7.87 -15.99 0.24
C LEU A 16 6.72 -15.53 -0.66
N GLU A 17 6.54 -16.17 -1.82
CA GLU A 17 5.41 -15.91 -2.73
C GLU A 17 4.07 -16.27 -2.07
N LYS A 18 3.99 -17.39 -1.35
CA LYS A 18 2.80 -17.79 -0.57
C LYS A 18 2.51 -16.82 0.58
N GLN A 19 3.54 -16.35 1.27
CA GLN A 19 3.39 -15.34 2.34
C GLN A 19 2.97 -13.97 1.79
N GLN A 20 3.47 -13.56 0.62
CA GLN A 20 3.00 -12.34 -0.05
C GLN A 20 1.53 -12.43 -0.48
N GLY A 21 1.05 -13.62 -0.84
CA GLY A 21 -0.34 -13.87 -1.24
C GLY A 21 -1.38 -13.72 -0.12
N THR A 22 -0.95 -13.60 1.15
CA THR A 22 -1.85 -13.55 2.31
C THR A 22 -1.89 -12.17 2.99
N ARG A 23 -1.49 -11.09 2.29
CA ARG A 23 -1.73 -9.73 2.81
C ARG A 23 -3.23 -9.51 2.90
N ARG A 24 -3.73 -9.49 4.14
CA ARG A 24 -5.14 -9.35 4.49
C ARG A 24 -5.74 -8.20 3.70
N THR A 25 -6.64 -8.54 2.80
CA THR A 25 -7.46 -7.60 2.05
C THR A 25 -8.30 -6.78 3.03
N GLY A 26 -7.80 -5.61 3.44
CA GLY A 26 -8.58 -4.67 4.26
C GLY A 26 -7.78 -3.81 5.26
N SER A 27 -6.58 -4.22 5.67
CA SER A 27 -5.75 -3.42 6.58
C SER A 27 -4.74 -2.57 5.80
N LEU A 28 -4.68 -1.27 6.09
CA LEU A 28 -3.63 -0.39 5.58
C LEU A 28 -2.30 -0.72 6.25
N GLU A 29 -1.23 -0.83 5.45
CA GLU A 29 0.15 -0.95 5.96
C GLU A 29 0.95 0.30 5.58
N PHE A 30 1.81 0.75 6.50
CA PHE A 30 2.66 1.92 6.31
C PHE A 30 4.13 1.51 6.31
N ARG A 31 4.92 2.00 5.36
CA ARG A 31 6.38 1.75 5.30
C ARG A 31 7.12 3.03 4.97
N VAL A 32 8.26 3.25 5.62
CA VAL A 32 9.19 4.34 5.26
C VAL A 32 10.24 3.77 4.32
N GLY A 33 10.38 4.36 3.13
CA GLY A 33 11.39 3.97 2.16
C GLY A 33 12.75 4.60 2.44
N GLU A 34 13.82 4.02 1.91
CA GLU A 34 15.21 4.48 2.08
C GLU A 34 15.43 5.93 1.63
N LYS A 35 14.60 6.41 0.69
CA LYS A 35 14.62 7.79 0.19
C LYS A 35 13.81 8.78 1.05
N GLY A 36 13.25 8.34 2.18
CA GLY A 36 12.48 9.18 3.12
C GLY A 36 10.99 9.36 2.79
N GLY A 37 10.47 8.68 1.78
CA GLY A 37 9.03 8.66 1.47
C GLY A 37 8.25 7.68 2.34
N VAL A 38 7.00 7.99 2.67
CA VAL A 38 6.09 7.08 3.39
C VAL A 38 5.08 6.50 2.40
N SER A 39 5.06 5.18 2.29
CA SER A 39 4.19 4.39 1.41
C SER A 39 3.03 3.77 2.19
N VAL A 40 1.80 3.93 1.68
CA VAL A 40 0.58 3.29 2.17
C VAL A 40 0.16 2.17 1.21
N TYR A 41 0.06 0.96 1.74
CA TYR A 41 -0.41 -0.23 1.03
C TYR A 41 -1.84 -0.58 1.46
N GLY A 42 -2.52 -1.43 0.68
CA GLY A 42 -3.87 -1.94 1.00
C GLY A 42 -5.02 -1.19 0.33
N LEU A 43 -4.75 -0.10 -0.39
CA LEU A 43 -5.76 0.64 -1.17
C LEU A 43 -5.95 0.12 -2.61
N GLY A 44 -4.97 -0.60 -3.17
CA GLY A 44 -5.00 -1.09 -4.54
C GLY A 44 -3.74 -1.87 -4.92
N ARG A 45 -3.49 -2.02 -6.23
CA ARG A 45 -2.32 -2.76 -6.76
C ARG A 45 -0.99 -2.10 -6.40
N PHE A 46 -0.96 -0.77 -6.37
CA PHE A 46 0.25 0.01 -6.11
C PHE A 46 0.10 0.81 -4.82
N PRO A 47 1.18 0.95 -4.03
CA PRO A 47 1.17 1.81 -2.86
C PRO A 47 1.13 3.28 -3.26
N VAL A 48 0.53 4.10 -2.40
CA VAL A 48 0.61 5.56 -2.49
C VAL A 48 1.80 6.02 -1.66
N THR A 49 2.78 6.67 -2.29
CA THR A 49 3.98 7.16 -1.59
C THR A 49 4.01 8.68 -1.67
N LEU A 50 4.09 9.33 -0.50
CA LEU A 50 4.29 10.77 -0.38
C LEU A 50 5.40 11.05 0.64
N TYR A 51 6.05 12.20 0.53
CA TYR A 51 6.97 12.69 1.56
C TYR A 51 6.22 13.29 2.76
N TYR A 52 6.93 13.47 3.88
CA TYR A 52 6.33 13.92 5.14
C TYR A 52 5.44 15.17 5.00
N GLU A 53 5.96 16.26 4.43
CA GLU A 53 5.20 17.51 4.30
C GLU A 53 3.96 17.37 3.40
N GLN A 54 4.03 16.50 2.39
CA GLN A 54 2.90 16.20 1.51
C GLN A 54 1.81 15.44 2.27
N TRP A 55 2.19 14.48 3.12
CA TRP A 55 1.26 13.78 3.99
C TRP A 55 0.58 14.74 4.96
N ILE A 56 1.35 15.54 5.69
CA ILE A 56 0.78 16.50 6.65
C ILE A 56 -0.19 17.45 5.95
N ARG A 57 0.20 18.05 4.82
CA ARG A 57 -0.68 18.95 4.06
C ARG A 57 -1.97 18.25 3.58
N LEU A 58 -1.89 17.00 3.15
CA LEU A 58 -3.05 16.22 2.72
C LEU A 58 -3.97 15.88 3.90
N LEU A 59 -3.39 15.47 5.03
CA LEU A 59 -4.11 15.11 6.25
C LEU A 59 -4.78 16.34 6.87
N ASP A 60 -4.12 17.49 6.90
CA ASP A 60 -4.71 18.77 7.35
C ASP A 60 -5.88 19.21 6.45
N SER A 61 -5.91 18.73 5.21
CA SER A 61 -7.00 18.99 4.26
C SER A 61 -8.06 17.89 4.23
N SER A 62 -8.03 16.92 5.16
CA SER A 62 -8.87 15.72 5.08
C SER A 62 -10.36 16.00 5.06
N ASP A 63 -10.82 17.00 5.81
CA ASP A 63 -12.24 17.32 5.90
C ASP A 63 -12.77 17.89 4.57
N LYS A 64 -12.01 18.81 3.98
CA LYS A 64 -12.31 19.36 2.64
C LYS A 64 -12.29 18.26 1.56
N LEU A 65 -11.34 17.33 1.66
CA LEU A 65 -11.29 16.19 0.73
C LEU A 65 -12.52 15.29 0.88
N ARG A 66 -12.97 15.03 2.10
CA ARG A 66 -14.19 14.23 2.35
C ARG A 66 -15.44 14.91 1.81
N GLU A 67 -15.58 16.21 2.04
CA GLU A 67 -16.69 17.01 1.49
C GLU A 67 -16.72 16.94 -0.04
N PHE A 68 -15.59 17.20 -0.69
CA PHE A 68 -15.46 17.12 -2.15
C PHE A 68 -15.82 15.74 -2.72
N LEU A 69 -15.45 14.66 -2.02
CA LEU A 69 -15.78 13.29 -2.43
C LEU A 69 -17.29 13.02 -2.34
N GLU A 70 -17.97 13.47 -1.28
CA GLU A 70 -19.42 13.30 -1.14
C GLU A 70 -20.19 14.14 -2.17
N GLU A 71 -19.80 15.39 -2.41
CA GLU A 71 -20.41 16.24 -3.44
C GLU A 71 -20.33 15.62 -4.84
N ASN A 72 -19.25 14.89 -5.13
CA ASN A 72 -19.00 14.30 -6.44
C ASN A 72 -19.31 12.81 -6.51
N LYS A 73 -19.91 12.21 -5.47
CA LYS A 73 -20.14 10.77 -5.34
C LYS A 73 -20.81 10.14 -6.56
N SER A 74 -21.76 10.83 -7.19
CA SER A 74 -22.46 10.36 -8.40
C SER A 74 -21.55 10.18 -9.62
N LYS A 75 -20.38 10.83 -9.64
CA LYS A 75 -19.38 10.74 -10.71
C LYS A 75 -18.27 9.72 -10.41
N LEU A 76 -18.21 9.19 -9.17
CA LEU A 76 -17.15 8.31 -8.71
C LEU A 76 -17.58 6.84 -8.82
N LYS A 77 -16.63 5.95 -9.17
CA LYS A 77 -16.86 4.51 -9.16
C LYS A 77 -16.67 3.95 -7.76
N LEU A 78 -17.66 3.23 -7.25
CA LEU A 78 -17.58 2.49 -6.00
C LEU A 78 -17.13 1.06 -6.27
N LYS A 79 -16.33 0.50 -5.36
CA LYS A 79 -15.84 -0.88 -5.48
C LYS A 79 -17.03 -1.84 -5.47
N GLY A 80 -17.25 -2.54 -6.59
CA GLY A 80 -18.36 -3.49 -6.76
C GLY A 80 -19.57 -2.94 -7.51
N GLN A 81 -19.52 -1.68 -7.95
CA GLN A 81 -20.47 -1.06 -8.88
C GLN A 81 -19.87 -0.93 -10.29
#